data_AF-R7KAZ8-F1
#
_entry.id   AF-R7KAZ8-F1
#
_cell.length_a   1.000
_cell.length_b   1.000
_cell.length_c   1.000
_cell.angle_alpha   90.00
_cell.angle_beta   90.00
_cell.angle_gamma   90.00
#
_symmetry.space_group_name_H-M   'P 1'
#
loop_
_entity.id
_entity.type
_entity.pdbx_description
1 polymer ?
#
loop_
_entity_poly.entity_id
_entity_poly.type
_entity_poly.pdbx_seq_one_letter_code
_entity_poly.pdbx_strand_id
1 'polypeptide(L)'
;MGKYGKELLTYILNDEGYLIKNLADCGAMYYTDKQKTEQGGSGAGCASSALNSFILQKFKSGDYKRVLFVPTGALLSKDTSLQKQTIPSIAHAVCLESC
;
A
#
# COMPACT_ATOMS: atom_id res chain seq x y z
N MET A 1 -5.67 -1.47 -6.12
CA MET A 1 -4.76 -2.28 -6.94
C MET A 1 -3.53 -2.59 -6.10
N GLY A 2 -3.64 -3.58 -5.22
CA GLY A 2 -2.60 -3.91 -4.26
C GLY A 2 -1.62 -4.99 -4.74
N LYS A 3 -2.13 -6.08 -5.35
CA LYS A 3 -1.33 -7.25 -5.72
C LYS A 3 -0.27 -6.92 -6.79
N TYR A 4 -0.70 -6.52 -7.98
CA TYR A 4 0.23 -6.14 -9.05
C TYR A 4 1.10 -4.93 -8.69
N GLY A 5 0.53 -3.93 -8.01
CA GLY A 5 1.29 -2.74 -7.56
C GLY A 5 2.47 -3.12 -6.66
N LYS A 6 2.25 -4.06 -5.72
CA LYS A 6 3.31 -4.61 -4.86
C LYS A 6 4.39 -5.33 -5.67
N GLU A 7 4.00 -6.16 -6.63
CA GLU A 7 4.93 -6.90 -7.48
C GLU A 7 5.80 -5.95 -8.31
N LEU A 8 5.19 -4.94 -8.94
CA LEU A 8 5.90 -3.92 -9.69
C LEU A 8 6.86 -3.11 -8.81
N LEU A 9 6.42 -2.68 -7.62
CA LEU A 9 7.28 -1.98 -6.67
C LEU A 9 8.47 -2.85 -6.26
N THR A 10 8.24 -4.14 -5.99
CA THR A 10 9.31 -5.10 -5.66
C THR A 10 10.32 -5.21 -6.79
N TYR A 11 9.83 -5.30 -8.03
CA TYR A 11 10.69 -5.35 -9.23
C TYR A 11 11.55 -4.09 -9.36
N ILE A 12 10.96 -2.91 -9.29
CA ILE A 12 11.68 -1.62 -9.41
C ILE A 12 12.72 -1.48 -8.28
N LEU A 13 12.35 -1.80 -7.04
CA LEU A 13 13.28 -1.71 -5.91
C LEU A 13 14.47 -2.66 -6.08
N ASN A 14 14.24 -3.88 -6.55
CA ASN A 14 15.31 -4.84 -6.80
C ASN A 14 16.25 -4.36 -7.91
N ASP A 15 15.70 -3.77 -8.99
CA ASP A 15 16.48 -3.20 -10.10
C ASP A 15 17.37 -2.04 -9.61
N GLU A 16 16.84 -1.20 -8.72
CA GLU A 16 17.57 -0.12 -8.03
C GLU A 16 18.50 -0.60 -6.90
N GLY A 17 18.62 -1.92 -6.67
CA GLY A 17 19.50 -2.51 -5.67
C GLY A 17 18.96 -2.55 -4.23
N TYR A 18 17.68 -2.23 -4.02
CA TYR A 18 17.00 -2.29 -2.73
C TYR A 18 16.25 -3.61 -2.53
N LEU A 19 16.84 -4.53 -1.76
CA LEU A 19 16.23 -5.82 -1.42
C LEU A 19 15.36 -5.71 -0.15
N ILE A 20 14.06 -5.44 -0.32
CA ILE A 20 13.10 -5.33 0.81
C ILE A 20 12.36 -6.65 1.02
N LYS A 21 12.73 -7.40 2.06
CA LYS A 21 12.14 -8.72 2.36
C LYS A 21 10.78 -8.65 3.07
N ASN A 22 10.53 -7.58 3.82
CA ASN A 22 9.33 -7.39 4.64
C ASN A 22 8.33 -6.40 4.01
N LEU A 23 8.29 -6.32 2.68
CA LEU A 23 7.36 -5.48 1.95
C LEU A 23 5.95 -6.09 1.94
N ALA A 24 4.98 -5.31 2.35
CA ALA A 24 3.58 -5.68 2.37
C ALA A 24 2.72 -4.54 1.80
N ASP A 25 1.64 -4.90 1.11
CA ASP A 25 0.67 -3.95 0.57
C ASP A 25 -0.69 -4.17 1.26
N CYS A 26 -1.27 -3.07 1.77
CA CYS A 26 -2.52 -3.12 2.53
C CYS A 26 -3.67 -3.70 1.70
N GLY A 27 -3.75 -3.34 0.41
CA GLY A 27 -4.79 -3.82 -0.50
C GLY A 27 -4.60 -5.28 -0.89
N ALA A 28 -3.36 -5.74 -1.05
CA ALA A 28 -3.04 -7.14 -1.32
C ALA A 28 -3.38 -8.07 -0.14
N MET A 29 -3.29 -7.56 1.09
CA MET A 29 -3.61 -8.31 2.32
C MET A 29 -5.09 -8.24 2.72
N TYR A 30 -5.85 -7.28 2.17
CA TYR A 30 -7.16 -6.94 2.69
C TYR A 30 -8.23 -8.01 2.46
N TYR A 31 -8.14 -8.70 1.33
CA TYR A 31 -9.13 -9.67 0.88
C TYR A 31 -8.50 -11.03 0.66
N THR A 32 -9.30 -12.07 0.85
CA THR A 32 -8.94 -13.44 0.46
C THR A 32 -9.27 -13.69 -1.01
N ASP A 33 -8.60 -14.64 -1.65
CA ASP A 33 -8.86 -14.98 -3.06
C ASP A 33 -10.30 -15.48 -3.31
N LYS A 34 -10.94 -16.05 -2.28
CA LYS A 34 -12.34 -16.50 -2.35
C LYS A 34 -13.32 -15.36 -2.62
N GLN A 35 -12.97 -14.13 -2.25
CA GLN A 35 -13.82 -12.94 -2.42
C GLN A 35 -13.72 -12.33 -3.82
N LYS A 36 -12.83 -12.84 -4.69
CA LYS A 36 -12.71 -12.45 -6.11
C LYS A 36 -12.59 -10.94 -6.34
N THR A 37 -11.76 -10.26 -5.54
CA THR A 37 -11.55 -8.80 -5.61
C THR A 37 -10.48 -8.37 -6.60
N GLU A 38 -10.26 -9.17 -7.66
CA GLU A 38 -9.27 -8.92 -8.70
C GLU A 38 -7.87 -8.63 -8.10
N GLN A 39 -7.42 -7.38 -8.19
CA GLN A 39 -6.11 -6.89 -7.76
C GLN A 39 -6.07 -6.46 -6.28
N GLY A 40 -7.10 -6.75 -5.50
CA GLY A 40 -7.17 -6.43 -4.07
C GLY A 40 -7.71 -5.02 -3.77
N GLY A 41 -7.56 -4.58 -2.52
CA GLY A 41 -8.07 -3.30 -2.03
C GLY A 41 -7.46 -2.05 -2.66
N SER A 42 -8.15 -0.91 -2.48
CA SER A 42 -7.70 0.41 -2.93
C SER A 42 -8.42 1.53 -2.15
N GLY A 43 -8.00 2.77 -2.39
CA GLY A 43 -8.65 3.97 -1.87
C GLY A 43 -8.28 4.31 -0.42
N ALA A 44 -8.69 5.51 0.01
CA ALA A 44 -8.30 6.08 1.30
C ALA A 44 -8.69 5.18 2.50
N GLY A 45 -9.81 4.46 2.39
CA GLY A 45 -10.26 3.54 3.44
C GLY A 45 -9.35 2.34 3.65
N CYS A 46 -8.71 1.81 2.59
CA CYS A 46 -7.92 0.59 2.67
C CYS A 46 -6.65 0.77 3.53
N ALA A 47 -5.86 1.80 3.24
CA ALA A 47 -4.65 2.08 4.00
C ALA A 47 -4.99 2.50 5.45
N SER A 48 -6.04 3.31 5.62
CA SER A 48 -6.46 3.81 6.93
C SER A 48 -6.96 2.70 7.85
N SER A 49 -7.79 1.77 7.37
CA SER A 49 -8.29 0.65 8.18
C SER A 49 -7.18 -0.36 8.45
N ALA A 50 -6.32 -0.66 7.48
CA ALA A 50 -5.17 -1.53 7.69
C ALA A 50 -4.23 -0.99 8.78
N LEU A 51 -3.93 0.31 8.75
CA LEU A 51 -3.13 0.95 9.80
C LEU A 51 -3.80 0.82 11.17
N ASN A 52 -5.03 1.32 11.30
CA ASN A 52 -5.69 1.46 12.60
C ASN A 52 -6.12 0.12 13.22
N SER A 53 -6.51 -0.85 12.39
CA SER A 53 -7.09 -2.12 12.88
C SER A 53 -6.11 -3.27 12.89
N PHE A 54 -5.09 -3.27 12.01
CA PHE A 54 -4.12 -4.37 11.94
C PHE A 54 -2.74 -3.94 12.43
N ILE A 55 -2.11 -2.94 11.80
CA ILE A 55 -0.73 -2.54 12.09
C ILE A 55 -0.58 -2.04 13.53
N LEU A 56 -1.45 -1.14 13.99
CA LEU A 56 -1.39 -0.63 15.37
C LEU A 56 -1.64 -1.73 16.42
N GLN A 57 -2.43 -2.76 16.10
CA GLN A 57 -2.60 -3.91 16.99
C GLN A 57 -1.32 -4.76 17.07
N LYS A 58 -0.58 -4.87 15.96
CA LYS A 58 0.72 -5.54 15.92
C LYS A 58 1.81 -4.82 16.72
N PHE A 59 1.75 -3.50 16.80
CA PHE A 59 2.58 -2.76 17.76
C PHE A 59 2.17 -3.07 19.21
N LYS A 60 0.86 -3.08 19.52
CA LYS A 60 0.35 -3.38 20.86
C LYS A 60 0.69 -4.80 21.34
N SER A 61 0.70 -5.79 20.45
CA SER A 61 1.11 -7.16 20.79
C SER A 61 2.62 -7.34 20.89
N GLY A 62 3.41 -6.35 20.50
CA GLY A 62 4.88 -6.44 20.42
C GLY A 62 5.40 -7.18 19.19
N ASP A 63 4.52 -7.58 18.26
CA ASP A 63 4.90 -8.24 17.00
C ASP A 63 5.69 -7.30 16.09
N TYR A 64 5.33 -6.01 16.07
CA TYR A 64 6.01 -4.98 15.30
C TYR A 64 6.71 -3.97 16.22
N LYS A 65 7.95 -3.63 15.87
CA LYS A 65 8.77 -2.62 16.57
C LYS A 65 8.95 -1.32 15.78
N ARG A 66 9.04 -1.44 14.46
CA ARG A 66 9.20 -0.31 13.53
C ARG A 66 8.53 -0.66 12.20
N VAL A 67 7.73 0.25 11.67
CA VAL A 67 7.05 0.12 10.38
C VAL A 67 7.15 1.44 9.63
N LEU A 68 7.66 1.39 8.38
CA LEU A 68 7.55 2.49 7.44
C LEU A 68 6.22 2.34 6.69
N PHE A 69 5.23 3.16 7.04
CA PHE A 69 3.92 3.16 6.42
C PHE A 69 3.87 4.19 5.30
N VAL A 70 3.54 3.74 4.07
CA VAL A 70 3.61 4.57 2.85
C VAL A 70 2.28 4.51 2.07
N PRO A 71 1.23 5.25 2.49
CA PRO A 71 0.02 5.38 1.70
C PRO A 71 0.29 6.10 0.37
N THR A 72 -0.33 5.62 -0.69
CA THR A 72 -0.22 6.17 -2.05
C THR A 72 -1.58 6.68 -2.56
N GLY A 73 -1.53 7.63 -3.50
CA GLY A 73 -2.71 8.20 -4.13
C GLY A 73 -2.46 8.51 -5.60
N ALA A 74 -3.48 8.29 -6.42
CA ALA A 74 -3.53 8.76 -7.80
C ALA A 74 -4.35 10.05 -7.86
N LEU A 75 -3.80 11.10 -8.46
CA LEU A 75 -4.41 12.42 -8.55
C LEU A 75 -5.18 12.53 -9.88
N LEU A 76 -6.36 11.92 -9.94
CA LEU A 76 -7.20 11.92 -11.14
C LEU A 76 -8.56 12.58 -10.91
N SER A 77 -9.11 13.11 -12.00
CA SER A 77 -10.51 13.52 -12.13
C SER A 77 -11.17 12.78 -13.30
N LYS A 78 -12.50 12.89 -13.41
CA LYS A 78 -13.24 12.37 -14.57
C LYS A 78 -12.70 12.97 -15.87
N ASP A 79 -12.45 14.28 -15.88
CA ASP A 79 -12.03 15.01 -17.08
C ASP A 79 -10.59 14.65 -17.49
N THR A 80 -9.67 14.56 -16.53
CA THR A 80 -8.27 14.15 -16.78
C THR A 80 -8.21 12.80 -17.50
N SER A 81 -9.07 11.85 -17.08
CA SER A 81 -9.12 10.51 -17.65
C SER A 81 -9.66 10.50 -19.08
N LEU A 82 -10.66 11.34 -19.37
CA LEU A 82 -11.28 11.45 -20.71
C LEU A 82 -10.41 12.23 -21.70
N GLN A 83 -9.64 13.19 -21.20
CA GLN A 83 -8.74 14.02 -22.01
C GLN A 83 -7.39 13.34 -22.34
N LYS A 84 -7.24 12.05 -21.99
CA LYS A 84 -6.01 11.26 -22.21
C LYS A 84 -4.76 11.91 -21.60
N GLN A 85 -4.94 12.66 -20.51
CA GLN A 85 -3.82 13.23 -19.77
C GLN A 85 -3.17 12.17 -18.89
N THR A 86 -1.88 12.35 -18.60
CA THR A 86 -1.16 11.52 -17.63
C THR A 86 -1.80 11.66 -16.25
N ILE A 87 -1.86 10.56 -15.48
CA ILE A 87 -2.35 10.56 -14.10
C ILE A 87 -1.16 10.74 -13.15
N PRO A 88 -0.99 11.90 -12.50
CA PRO A 88 0.03 12.07 -11.48
C PRO A 88 -0.26 11.18 -10.28
N SER A 89 0.79 10.71 -9.60
CA SER A 89 0.68 9.89 -8.38
C SER A 89 1.58 10.44 -7.29
N ILE A 90 1.19 10.23 -6.03
CA ILE A 90 1.91 10.70 -4.84
C ILE A 90 1.97 9.59 -3.78
N ALA A 91 3.02 9.62 -2.97
CA ALA A 91 3.18 8.77 -1.80
C ALA A 91 3.67 9.63 -0.62
N HIS A 92 3.13 9.38 0.57
CA HIS A 92 3.59 10.01 1.80
C HIS A 92 4.14 8.93 2.72
N ALA A 93 5.29 9.16 3.36
CA ALA A 93 5.92 8.19 4.24
C ALA A 93 5.83 8.62 5.71
N VAL A 94 5.45 7.69 6.59
CA VAL A 94 5.39 7.87 8.04
C VAL A 94 6.09 6.70 8.71
N CYS A 95 7.10 6.98 9.54
CA CYS A 95 7.75 5.96 10.37
C CYS A 95 7.01 5.85 11.71
N LEU A 96 6.56 4.65 12.05
CA LEU A 96 5.91 4.32 13.31
C LEU A 96 6.83 3.39 14.10
N GLU A 97 7.00 3.66 15.39
CA GLU A 97 7.88 2.91 16.27
C GLU A 97 7.19 2.65 17.61
N SER A 98 7.39 1.45 18.18
CA SER A 98 7.01 1.18 19.57
C SER A 98 8.05 1.77 20.50
N CYS A 99 7.60 2.43 21.57
CA CYS A 99 8.44 2.85 22.69
C CYS A 99 8.88 1.64 23.54
#